data_AF-A0A7V4BSM5-F1
#
_entry.id   AF-A0A7V4BSM5-F1
#
_cell.length_a   1.000
_cell.length_b   1.000
_cell.length_c   1.000
_cell.angle_alpha   90.00
_cell.angle_beta   90.00
_cell.angle_gamma   90.00
#
_symmetry.space_group_name_H-M   'P 1'
#
loop_
_entity.id
_entity.type
_entity.pdbx_description
1 polymer ?
#
loop_
_entity_poly.entity_id
_entity_poly.type
_entity_poly.pdbx_seq_one_letter_code
_entity_poly.pdbx_strand_id
1 'polypeptide(L)'
;NKEYIFKRIEDWLNKHYGEGHGIKIALSEWSPSTNDPNKAAVIYASHLGVFANNGVEYFLPWSWVPGMWETLHLFSRYAKNYSVSSVSTLENTVSAYTTVTENVDSITIIIVNRDMQAARNVTVQLNGIKIDDGKYTTLQLASLPAYETFKSHTDNALTENEVTVASNAFSISVPKLSVTAVLLKSTPTGIKKHNTENKITVFPNPANTLLTVQIPAGNTRGYIEIVNPEGKIVFSKKCDGNTSEIIDVSALSKGVYILKVVNDNEIFTEKVFIH
;
A
#
# COMPACT_ATOMS: atom_id res chain seq x y z
N ASN A 1 17.78 -23.59 16.77
CA ASN A 1 17.08 -22.52 17.51
C ASN A 1 16.46 -21.55 16.51
N LYS A 2 15.15 -21.35 16.55
CA LYS A 2 14.49 -20.29 15.77
C LYS A 2 14.50 -19.01 16.59
N GLU A 3 14.84 -17.89 15.99
CA GLU A 3 14.71 -16.57 16.63
C GLU A 3 13.55 -15.81 15.98
N TYR A 4 12.61 -15.35 16.80
CA TYR A 4 11.45 -14.58 16.35
C TYR A 4 11.67 -13.11 16.69
N ILE A 5 12.48 -12.42 15.87
CA ILE A 5 12.98 -11.08 16.21
C ILE A 5 11.85 -10.07 16.41
N PHE A 6 10.80 -10.09 15.57
CA PHE A 6 9.63 -9.22 15.73
C PHE A 6 8.94 -9.43 17.07
N LYS A 7 8.71 -10.70 17.45
CA LYS A 7 8.09 -11.01 18.74
C LYS A 7 8.97 -10.57 19.92
N ARG A 8 10.29 -10.78 19.82
CA ARG A 8 11.23 -10.35 20.86
C ARG A 8 11.22 -8.83 21.04
N ILE A 9 11.23 -8.07 19.95
CA ILE A 9 11.15 -6.60 19.98
C ILE A 9 9.81 -6.16 20.58
N GLU A 10 8.71 -6.74 20.13
CA GLU A 10 7.36 -6.44 20.63
C GLU A 10 7.23 -6.74 22.14
N ASP A 11 7.81 -7.84 22.63
CA ASP A 11 7.83 -8.18 24.06
C ASP A 11 8.60 -7.14 24.88
N TRP A 12 9.72 -6.62 24.35
CA TRP A 12 10.46 -5.54 24.99
C TRP A 12 9.67 -4.23 24.98
N LEU A 13 9.05 -3.87 23.86
CA LEU A 13 8.27 -2.65 23.76
C LEU A 13 7.06 -2.69 24.70
N ASN A 14 6.32 -3.80 24.76
CA ASN A 14 5.23 -3.97 25.71
C ASN A 14 5.71 -3.91 27.17
N LYS A 15 6.84 -4.56 27.49
CA LYS A 15 7.40 -4.53 28.85
C LYS A 15 7.80 -3.12 29.29
N HIS A 16 8.38 -2.32 28.40
CA HIS A 16 9.00 -1.04 28.75
C HIS A 16 8.13 0.19 28.45
N TYR A 17 7.15 0.07 27.55
CA TYR A 17 6.28 1.16 27.08
C TYR A 17 4.78 0.85 27.18
N GLY A 18 4.40 -0.37 27.59
CA GLY A 18 3.01 -0.80 27.72
C GLY A 18 2.38 -1.26 26.40
N GLU A 19 1.21 -1.90 26.50
CA GLU A 19 0.42 -2.30 25.34
C GLU A 19 -0.04 -1.07 24.55
N GLY A 20 -0.10 -1.20 23.21
CA GLY A 20 -0.53 -0.10 22.35
C GLY A 20 0.45 1.07 22.27
N HIS A 21 1.74 0.83 22.56
CA HIS A 21 2.82 1.84 22.57
C HIS A 21 2.97 2.66 21.27
N GLY A 22 2.42 2.20 20.13
CA GLY A 22 2.46 2.92 18.86
C GLY A 22 3.82 2.96 18.15
N ILE A 23 4.92 2.66 18.84
CA ILE A 23 6.28 2.54 18.28
C ILE A 23 6.32 1.50 17.16
N LYS A 24 6.93 1.86 16.02
CA LYS A 24 7.14 0.98 14.86
C LYS A 24 8.60 0.51 14.76
N ILE A 25 8.79 -0.56 14.01
CA ILE A 25 10.11 -1.16 13.79
C ILE A 25 10.69 -0.60 12.50
N ALA A 26 11.99 -0.34 12.51
CA ALA A 26 12.75 0.00 11.33
C ALA A 26 14.10 -0.70 11.30
N LEU A 27 14.64 -0.90 10.10
CA LEU A 27 15.96 -1.49 9.89
C LEU A 27 16.77 -0.60 8.94
N SER A 28 17.69 0.18 9.50
CA SER A 28 18.51 1.16 8.76
C SER A 28 19.70 0.57 8.03
N GLU A 29 20.13 -0.63 8.41
CA GLU A 29 21.29 -1.29 7.82
C GLU A 29 21.05 -2.79 7.70
N TRP A 30 21.22 -3.30 6.49
CA TRP A 30 21.12 -4.72 6.19
C TRP A 30 21.85 -5.05 4.90
N SER A 31 22.50 -6.21 4.84
CA SER A 31 23.18 -6.68 3.64
C SER A 31 22.88 -8.16 3.41
N PRO A 32 22.65 -8.61 2.16
CA PRO A 32 22.63 -10.03 1.88
C PRO A 32 24.03 -10.61 2.04
N SER A 33 24.14 -11.81 2.64
CA SER A 33 25.42 -12.53 2.77
C SER A 33 25.77 -13.32 1.50
N THR A 34 25.45 -12.80 0.30
CA THR A 34 25.61 -13.49 -0.98
C THR A 34 25.79 -12.49 -2.12
N ASN A 35 26.61 -12.86 -3.12
CA ASN A 35 26.72 -12.16 -4.40
C ASN A 35 26.02 -12.91 -5.55
N ASP A 36 25.43 -14.08 -5.28
CA ASP A 36 24.59 -14.80 -6.25
C ASP A 36 23.28 -14.03 -6.49
N PRO A 37 22.99 -13.62 -7.74
CA PRO A 37 21.84 -12.78 -8.05
C PRO A 37 20.49 -13.40 -7.69
N ASN A 38 20.32 -14.70 -7.93
CA ASN A 38 19.06 -15.38 -7.67
C ASN A 38 18.83 -15.54 -6.16
N LYS A 39 19.89 -15.85 -5.39
CA LYS A 39 19.81 -15.88 -3.92
C LYS A 39 19.53 -14.50 -3.36
N ALA A 40 20.21 -13.47 -3.84
CA ALA A 40 20.00 -12.10 -3.40
C ALA A 40 18.56 -11.64 -3.66
N ALA A 41 18.01 -11.93 -4.84
CA ALA A 41 16.63 -11.62 -5.19
C ALA A 41 15.62 -12.26 -4.23
N VAL A 42 15.70 -13.59 -4.00
CA VAL A 42 14.74 -14.26 -3.10
C VAL A 42 14.91 -13.87 -1.64
N ILE A 43 16.13 -13.58 -1.18
CA ILE A 43 16.39 -13.09 0.17
C ILE A 43 15.77 -11.70 0.34
N TYR A 44 16.02 -10.79 -0.60
CA TYR A 44 15.53 -9.42 -0.51
C TYR A 44 14.00 -9.36 -0.67
N ALA A 45 13.42 -10.12 -1.60
CA ALA A 45 11.97 -10.26 -1.74
C ALA A 45 11.31 -10.80 -0.47
N SER A 46 11.98 -11.74 0.21
CA SER A 46 11.49 -12.27 1.49
C SER A 46 11.51 -11.21 2.59
N HIS A 47 12.56 -10.38 2.67
CA HIS A 47 12.60 -9.27 3.63
C HIS A 47 11.48 -8.27 3.34
N LEU A 48 11.35 -7.79 2.09
CA LEU A 48 10.31 -6.83 1.71
C LEU A 48 8.90 -7.36 2.04
N GLY A 49 8.61 -8.62 1.72
CA GLY A 49 7.32 -9.25 1.99
C GLY A 49 7.04 -9.43 3.48
N VAL A 50 7.98 -9.99 4.24
CA VAL A 50 7.83 -10.17 5.70
C VAL A 50 7.69 -8.82 6.40
N PHE A 51 8.47 -7.83 5.98
CA PHE A 51 8.49 -6.50 6.59
C PHE A 51 7.18 -5.75 6.32
N ALA A 52 6.65 -5.85 5.10
CA ALA A 52 5.31 -5.34 4.77
C ALA A 52 4.23 -6.00 5.65
N ASN A 53 4.30 -7.31 5.86
CA ASN A 53 3.33 -8.04 6.71
C ASN A 53 3.43 -7.69 8.19
N ASN A 54 4.58 -7.20 8.65
CA ASN A 54 4.83 -6.84 10.06
C ASN A 54 4.85 -5.33 10.32
N GLY A 55 4.47 -4.52 9.33
CA GLY A 55 4.38 -3.06 9.48
C GLY A 55 5.71 -2.39 9.83
N VAL A 56 6.82 -2.90 9.29
CA VAL A 56 8.13 -2.24 9.38
C VAL A 56 8.05 -0.94 8.59
N GLU A 57 8.43 0.17 9.23
CA GLU A 57 8.21 1.53 8.71
C GLU A 57 9.21 1.90 7.62
N TYR A 58 10.49 1.59 7.83
CA TYR A 58 11.51 1.73 6.80
C TYR A 58 12.54 0.61 6.86
N PHE A 59 13.07 0.27 5.69
CA PHE A 59 14.07 -0.77 5.49
C PHE A 59 15.10 -0.29 4.47
N LEU A 60 16.35 -0.19 4.88
CA LEU A 60 17.45 0.32 4.06
C LEU A 60 18.58 -0.70 3.99
N PRO A 61 18.87 -1.24 2.79
CA PRO A 61 20.08 -2.01 2.60
C PRO A 61 21.33 -1.15 2.73
N TRP A 62 22.33 -1.64 3.47
CA TRP A 62 23.66 -1.04 3.57
C TRP A 62 24.49 -1.29 2.30
N SER A 63 24.31 -2.46 1.68
CA SER A 63 24.97 -2.82 0.43
C SER A 63 23.96 -3.30 -0.61
N TRP A 64 24.27 -3.07 -1.88
CA TRP A 64 23.49 -3.53 -3.01
C TRP A 64 24.30 -4.51 -3.87
N VAL A 65 23.66 -5.62 -4.26
CA VAL A 65 24.23 -6.66 -5.11
C VAL A 65 23.24 -7.07 -6.19
N PRO A 66 23.70 -7.65 -7.32
CA PRO A 66 22.81 -8.12 -8.39
C PRO A 66 21.66 -8.98 -7.85
N GLY A 67 20.50 -8.89 -8.48
CA GLY A 67 19.22 -9.45 -8.05
C GLY A 67 18.38 -8.52 -7.16
N MET A 68 19.01 -7.61 -6.40
CA MET A 68 18.27 -6.72 -5.49
C MET A 68 17.52 -5.61 -6.22
N TRP A 69 18.09 -5.02 -7.27
CA TRP A 69 17.45 -3.92 -7.99
C TRP A 69 16.24 -4.42 -8.78
N GLU A 70 16.37 -5.58 -9.45
CA GLU A 70 15.23 -6.24 -10.11
C GLU A 70 14.08 -6.49 -9.14
N THR A 71 14.41 -7.00 -7.96
CA THR A 71 13.44 -7.24 -6.89
C THR A 71 12.83 -5.95 -6.38
N LEU A 72 13.62 -4.89 -6.16
CA LEU A 72 13.12 -3.57 -5.77
C LEU A 72 12.11 -3.05 -6.80
N HIS A 73 12.40 -3.18 -8.09
CA HIS A 73 11.53 -2.70 -9.16
C HIS A 73 10.23 -3.48 -9.27
N LEU A 74 10.28 -4.80 -9.10
CA LEU A 74 9.08 -5.64 -9.04
C LEU A 74 8.18 -5.19 -7.87
N PHE A 75 8.73 -5.02 -6.67
CA PHE A 75 7.93 -4.62 -5.52
C PHE A 75 7.41 -3.19 -5.64
N SER A 76 8.28 -2.21 -5.92
CA SER A 76 7.91 -0.78 -5.94
C SER A 76 6.90 -0.42 -7.04
N ARG A 77 6.81 -1.20 -8.12
CA ARG A 77 5.83 -0.97 -9.19
C ARG A 77 4.53 -1.74 -9.02
N TYR A 78 4.63 -2.99 -8.56
CA TYR A 78 3.51 -3.91 -8.64
C TYR A 78 2.87 -4.18 -7.28
N ALA A 79 3.60 -4.11 -6.17
CA ALA A 79 2.98 -4.20 -4.84
C ALA A 79 2.01 -3.04 -4.61
N LYS A 80 1.00 -3.28 -3.76
CA LYS A 80 -0.02 -2.31 -3.40
C LYS A 80 0.15 -1.83 -1.95
N ASN A 81 -0.65 -0.85 -1.56
CA ASN A 81 -0.49 -0.13 -0.30
C ASN A 81 -0.87 -0.95 0.95
N TYR A 82 -1.70 -1.99 0.81
CA TYR A 82 -2.20 -2.77 1.95
C TYR A 82 -1.74 -4.22 1.84
N SER A 83 -0.96 -4.69 2.81
CA SER A 83 -0.64 -6.12 2.93
C SER A 83 -1.84 -6.89 3.48
N VAL A 84 -2.05 -8.11 2.98
CA VAL A 84 -3.02 -9.06 3.51
C VAL A 84 -2.36 -10.42 3.73
N SER A 85 -2.88 -11.18 4.70
CA SER A 85 -2.30 -12.45 5.10
C SER A 85 -2.25 -13.47 3.96
N SER A 86 -1.10 -14.11 3.81
CA SER A 86 -0.91 -15.30 2.98
C SER A 86 -0.31 -16.40 3.86
N VAL A 87 -0.75 -17.65 3.68
CA VAL A 87 -0.25 -18.80 4.43
C VAL A 87 0.24 -19.86 3.46
N SER A 88 1.47 -20.34 3.66
CA SER A 88 2.04 -21.43 2.88
C SER A 88 2.15 -22.72 3.71
N THR A 89 1.81 -23.85 3.09
CA THR A 89 2.09 -25.18 3.66
C THR A 89 3.58 -25.53 3.65
N LEU A 90 4.40 -24.77 2.91
CA LEU A 90 5.85 -24.93 2.81
C LEU A 90 6.58 -23.61 3.11
N GLU A 91 6.13 -22.86 4.11
CA GLU A 91 6.59 -21.49 4.41
C GLU A 91 8.12 -21.30 4.45
N ASN A 92 8.87 -22.29 4.96
CA ASN A 92 10.34 -22.20 5.00
C ASN A 92 10.98 -22.20 3.60
N THR A 93 10.28 -22.69 2.58
CA THR A 93 10.78 -22.85 1.21
C THR A 93 10.06 -21.94 0.23
N VAL A 94 8.72 -21.88 0.29
CA VAL A 94 7.89 -21.03 -0.59
C VAL A 94 6.97 -20.20 0.27
N SER A 95 7.04 -18.87 0.14
CA SER A 95 6.08 -17.94 0.76
C SER A 95 5.32 -17.21 -0.32
N ALA A 96 4.15 -16.69 0.03
CA ALA A 96 3.47 -15.67 -0.74
C ALA A 96 3.33 -14.40 0.10
N TYR A 97 3.40 -13.25 -0.56
CA TYR A 97 3.15 -11.94 0.03
C TYR A 97 2.11 -11.23 -0.83
N THR A 98 0.90 -11.10 -0.29
CA THR A 98 -0.21 -10.50 -1.01
C THR A 98 -0.39 -9.04 -0.60
N THR A 99 -0.57 -8.17 -1.59
CA THR A 99 -0.93 -6.77 -1.38
C THR A 99 -2.13 -6.40 -2.23
N VAL A 100 -2.97 -5.51 -1.70
CA VAL A 100 -4.21 -5.05 -2.34
C VAL A 100 -4.31 -3.52 -2.32
N THR A 101 -5.05 -2.96 -3.27
CA THR A 101 -5.53 -1.58 -3.18
C THR A 101 -6.58 -1.45 -2.08
N GLU A 102 -6.87 -0.21 -1.65
CA GLU A 102 -7.91 0.06 -0.64
C GLU A 102 -9.27 -0.55 -1.03
N ASN A 103 -9.62 -0.50 -2.31
CA ASN A 103 -10.87 -1.02 -2.85
C ASN A 103 -10.82 -2.52 -3.16
N VAL A 104 -9.65 -3.15 -3.00
CA VAL A 104 -9.41 -4.57 -3.31
C VAL A 104 -9.71 -4.94 -4.78
N ASP A 105 -9.72 -3.96 -5.68
CA ASP A 105 -9.94 -4.13 -7.13
C ASP A 105 -8.67 -4.56 -7.89
N SER A 106 -7.50 -4.29 -7.30
CA SER A 106 -6.20 -4.72 -7.81
C SER A 106 -5.41 -5.43 -6.72
N ILE A 107 -4.97 -6.64 -7.02
CA ILE A 107 -4.25 -7.51 -6.09
C ILE A 107 -2.94 -7.94 -6.75
N THR A 108 -1.88 -7.95 -5.97
CA THR A 108 -0.59 -8.51 -6.37
C THR A 108 -0.20 -9.58 -5.37
N ILE A 109 -0.03 -10.82 -5.84
CA ILE A 109 0.47 -11.94 -5.04
C ILE A 109 1.92 -12.20 -5.46
N ILE A 110 2.88 -11.93 -4.59
CA ILE A 110 4.30 -12.19 -4.85
C ILE A 110 4.68 -13.52 -4.20
N ILE A 111 4.91 -14.54 -5.03
CA ILE A 111 5.35 -15.88 -4.61
C ILE A 111 6.88 -15.91 -4.68
N VAL A 112 7.53 -16.30 -3.59
CA VAL A 112 8.99 -16.40 -3.50
C VAL A 112 9.37 -17.85 -3.25
N ASN A 113 10.02 -18.49 -4.22
CA ASN A 113 10.56 -19.84 -4.09
C ASN A 113 12.05 -19.78 -3.73
N ARG A 114 12.38 -20.12 -2.49
CA ARG A 114 13.76 -20.18 -1.96
C ARG A 114 14.39 -21.57 -2.12
N ASP A 115 13.72 -22.51 -2.76
CA ASP A 115 14.31 -23.80 -3.08
C ASP A 115 15.55 -23.62 -3.96
N MET A 116 16.66 -24.21 -3.55
CA MET A 116 17.95 -24.11 -4.26
C MET A 116 18.10 -25.14 -5.37
N GLN A 117 17.23 -26.15 -5.41
CA GLN A 117 17.38 -27.36 -6.23
C GLN A 117 16.24 -27.52 -7.23
N ALA A 118 15.00 -27.22 -6.83
CA ALA A 118 13.82 -27.59 -7.61
C ALA A 118 12.84 -26.43 -7.83
N ALA A 119 12.18 -26.46 -8.98
CA ALA A 119 10.94 -25.74 -9.16
C ALA A 119 9.85 -26.32 -8.24
N ARG A 120 8.87 -25.49 -7.89
CA ARG A 120 7.73 -25.88 -7.05
C ARG A 120 6.42 -25.60 -7.78
N ASN A 121 5.54 -26.59 -7.82
CA ASN A 121 4.16 -26.39 -8.25
C ASN A 121 3.36 -25.89 -7.04
N VAL A 122 2.80 -24.69 -7.15
CA VAL A 122 2.07 -24.00 -6.09
C VAL A 122 0.63 -23.85 -6.51
N THR A 123 -0.29 -24.28 -5.65
CA THR A 123 -1.71 -23.97 -5.78
C THR A 123 -2.07 -22.86 -4.80
N VAL A 124 -2.62 -21.77 -5.32
CA VAL A 124 -3.07 -20.62 -4.54
C VAL A 124 -4.59 -20.61 -4.51
N GLN A 125 -5.14 -20.62 -3.31
CA GLN A 125 -6.58 -20.49 -3.04
C GLN A 125 -6.89 -19.05 -2.66
N LEU A 126 -7.84 -18.41 -3.37
CA LEU A 126 -8.19 -17.00 -3.18
C LEU A 126 -9.42 -16.91 -2.27
N ASN A 127 -9.17 -16.75 -0.97
CA ASN A 127 -10.22 -16.69 0.05
C ASN A 127 -10.61 -15.24 0.36
N GLY A 128 -11.90 -15.00 0.63
CA GLY A 128 -12.38 -13.67 1.05
C GLY A 128 -12.50 -12.63 -0.07
N ILE A 129 -12.20 -13.03 -1.32
CA ILE A 129 -12.35 -12.19 -2.51
C ILE A 129 -12.85 -13.05 -3.66
N LYS A 130 -13.64 -12.50 -4.59
CA LYS A 130 -14.02 -13.18 -5.82
C LYS A 130 -13.14 -12.68 -6.97
N ILE A 131 -12.50 -13.60 -7.68
CA ILE A 131 -11.73 -13.30 -8.89
C ILE A 131 -12.39 -14.06 -10.05
N ASP A 132 -12.71 -13.33 -11.11
CA ASP A 132 -13.38 -13.91 -12.26
C ASP A 132 -12.44 -14.90 -12.96
N ASP A 133 -13.00 -16.01 -13.44
CA ASP A 133 -12.25 -17.02 -14.18
C ASP A 133 -11.64 -16.38 -15.44
N GLY A 134 -10.37 -16.68 -15.70
CA GLY A 134 -9.67 -16.04 -16.80
C GLY A 134 -8.16 -16.14 -16.69
N LYS A 135 -7.49 -15.48 -17.63
CA LYS A 135 -6.03 -15.39 -17.67
C LYS A 135 -5.57 -14.08 -17.06
N TYR A 136 -4.52 -14.16 -16.26
CA TYR A 136 -3.93 -13.04 -15.55
C TYR A 136 -2.44 -12.98 -15.78
N THR A 137 -1.91 -11.77 -15.86
CA THR A 137 -0.48 -11.54 -16.06
C THR A 137 0.32 -12.01 -14.85
N THR A 138 1.46 -12.62 -15.13
CA THR A 138 2.50 -12.94 -14.15
C THR A 138 3.82 -12.32 -14.58
N LEU A 139 4.60 -11.88 -13.60
CA LEU A 139 5.90 -11.26 -13.79
C LEU A 139 6.92 -12.04 -12.97
N GLN A 140 7.96 -12.57 -13.62
CA GLN A 140 8.88 -13.52 -13.01
C GLN A 140 10.33 -13.06 -13.11
N LEU A 141 11.03 -13.15 -11.98
CA LEU A 141 12.49 -13.10 -11.87
C LEU A 141 12.99 -14.51 -11.59
N ALA A 142 13.75 -15.08 -12.51
CA ALA A 142 14.38 -16.38 -12.39
C ALA A 142 15.61 -16.45 -13.29
N SER A 143 16.56 -17.32 -12.96
CA SER A 143 17.80 -17.52 -13.75
C SER A 143 18.54 -16.20 -14.05
N LEU A 144 18.60 -15.30 -13.07
CA LEU A 144 19.18 -13.98 -13.19
C LEU A 144 20.68 -14.05 -13.58
N PRO A 145 21.15 -13.16 -14.47
CA PRO A 145 22.55 -13.11 -14.89
C PRO A 145 23.48 -12.62 -13.78
N ALA A 146 24.76 -12.98 -13.86
CA ALA A 146 25.78 -12.61 -12.87
C ALA A 146 25.98 -11.09 -12.72
N TYR A 147 25.66 -10.34 -13.77
CA TYR A 147 25.70 -8.88 -13.79
C TYR A 147 24.30 -8.40 -14.12
N GLU A 148 23.83 -7.40 -13.40
CA GLU A 148 22.66 -6.66 -13.85
C GLU A 148 23.08 -5.65 -14.92
N THR A 149 22.25 -5.52 -15.94
CA THR A 149 22.39 -4.49 -16.96
C THR A 149 21.64 -3.22 -16.59
N PHE A 150 21.20 -3.04 -15.34
CA PHE A 150 20.19 -2.05 -14.95
C PHE A 150 20.50 -0.64 -15.48
N LYS A 151 19.94 -0.37 -16.66
CA LYS A 151 19.92 0.91 -17.35
C LYS A 151 18.50 1.50 -17.31
N SER A 152 17.47 0.65 -17.34
CA SER A 152 16.05 1.01 -17.42
C SER A 152 15.14 -0.21 -17.17
N HIS A 153 13.88 0.03 -16.77
CA HIS A 153 12.81 -0.96 -16.69
C HIS A 153 12.50 -1.73 -17.99
N THR A 154 12.95 -1.22 -19.15
CA THR A 154 12.78 -1.86 -20.47
C THR A 154 13.88 -2.87 -20.80
N ASP A 155 14.93 -2.93 -19.99
CA ASP A 155 16.11 -3.77 -20.19
C ASP A 155 16.46 -4.44 -18.86
N ASN A 156 15.50 -5.20 -18.34
CA ASN A 156 15.56 -5.87 -17.05
C ASN A 156 15.26 -7.37 -17.22
N ALA A 157 15.59 -8.18 -16.22
CA ALA A 157 15.45 -9.64 -16.29
C ALA A 157 14.01 -10.14 -16.03
N LEU A 158 13.02 -9.25 -16.01
CA LEU A 158 11.63 -9.58 -15.70
C LEU A 158 10.93 -10.19 -16.92
N THR A 159 10.52 -11.45 -16.79
CA THR A 159 9.78 -12.14 -17.84
C THR A 159 8.28 -12.10 -17.57
N GLU A 160 7.49 -11.70 -18.57
CA GLU A 160 6.03 -11.73 -18.52
C GLU A 160 5.48 -13.07 -19.02
N ASN A 161 4.51 -13.62 -18.30
CA ASN A 161 3.76 -14.83 -18.65
C ASN A 161 2.30 -14.70 -18.21
N GLU A 162 1.49 -15.74 -18.39
CA GLU A 162 0.10 -15.79 -17.92
C GLU A 162 -0.12 -16.95 -16.93
N VAL A 163 -1.08 -16.78 -16.01
CA VAL A 163 -1.66 -17.86 -15.22
C VAL A 163 -3.18 -17.89 -15.41
N THR A 164 -3.75 -19.09 -15.45
CA THR A 164 -5.21 -19.26 -15.51
C THR A 164 -5.77 -19.38 -14.10
N VAL A 165 -6.68 -18.48 -13.75
CA VAL A 165 -7.51 -18.57 -12.56
C VAL A 165 -8.81 -19.24 -12.95
N ALA A 166 -9.21 -20.26 -12.19
CA ALA A 166 -10.47 -20.96 -12.35
C ALA A 166 -11.02 -21.33 -10.98
N SER A 167 -12.32 -21.11 -10.77
CA SER A 167 -12.99 -21.40 -9.51
C SER A 167 -12.25 -20.78 -8.31
N ASN A 168 -11.86 -19.51 -8.45
CA ASN A 168 -11.23 -18.73 -7.38
C ASN A 168 -9.87 -19.30 -6.88
N ALA A 169 -9.19 -20.06 -7.74
CA ALA A 169 -7.89 -20.63 -7.46
C ALA A 169 -7.03 -20.62 -8.72
N PHE A 170 -5.72 -20.76 -8.54
CA PHE A 170 -4.82 -21.04 -9.66
C PHE A 170 -3.69 -21.97 -9.22
N SER A 171 -3.11 -22.67 -10.19
CA SER A 171 -1.86 -23.41 -10.00
C SER A 171 -0.78 -22.87 -10.92
N ILE A 172 0.43 -22.72 -10.40
CA ILE A 172 1.58 -22.15 -11.11
C ILE A 172 2.85 -22.91 -10.75
N SER A 173 3.73 -23.12 -11.74
CA SER A 173 5.09 -23.62 -11.50
C SER A 173 6.02 -22.42 -11.28
N VAL A 174 6.65 -22.35 -10.11
CA VAL A 174 7.66 -21.33 -9.78
C VAL A 174 9.05 -21.97 -9.81
N PRO A 175 9.99 -21.50 -10.66
CA PRO A 175 11.34 -22.04 -10.74
C PRO A 175 12.10 -21.99 -9.41
N LYS A 176 13.19 -22.74 -9.30
CA LYS A 176 14.09 -22.64 -8.14
C LYS A 176 14.64 -21.21 -8.03
N LEU A 177 14.84 -20.71 -6.80
CA LEU A 177 15.34 -19.36 -6.53
C LEU A 177 14.66 -18.26 -7.36
N SER A 178 13.32 -18.24 -7.39
CA SER A 178 12.55 -17.29 -8.19
C SER A 178 11.63 -16.40 -7.36
N VAL A 179 11.31 -15.24 -7.92
CA VAL A 179 10.26 -14.33 -7.44
C VAL A 179 9.22 -14.20 -8.55
N THR A 180 7.95 -14.49 -8.27
CA THR A 180 6.87 -14.44 -9.27
C THR A 180 5.70 -13.65 -8.72
N ALA A 181 5.41 -12.49 -9.33
CA ALA A 181 4.22 -11.71 -9.03
C ALA A 181 3.05 -12.16 -9.93
N VAL A 182 1.89 -12.37 -9.35
CA VAL A 182 0.62 -12.62 -10.06
C VAL A 182 -0.26 -11.39 -9.90
N LEU A 183 -0.65 -10.78 -11.01
CA LEU A 183 -1.44 -9.55 -11.04
C LEU A 183 -2.91 -9.89 -11.27
N LEU A 184 -3.72 -9.79 -10.21
CA LEU A 184 -5.15 -10.09 -10.28
C LEU A 184 -5.96 -8.80 -10.26
N LYS A 185 -7.10 -8.85 -10.92
CA LYS A 185 -8.14 -7.81 -10.83
C LYS A 185 -9.39 -8.46 -10.28
N SER A 186 -10.04 -7.80 -9.33
CA SER A 186 -11.38 -8.17 -8.90
C SER A 186 -12.36 -7.13 -9.44
N THR A 187 -13.59 -7.56 -9.73
CA THR A 187 -14.68 -6.63 -9.97
C THR A 187 -15.21 -6.22 -8.58
N PRO A 188 -14.93 -4.99 -8.08
CA PRO A 188 -15.40 -4.61 -6.76
C PRO A 188 -16.93 -4.63 -6.75
N THR A 189 -17.51 -5.36 -5.80
CA THR A 189 -18.97 -5.39 -5.56
C THR A 189 -19.42 -4.26 -4.64
N GLY A 190 -18.50 -3.35 -4.27
CA GLY A 190 -18.75 -2.17 -3.46
C GLY A 190 -19.07 -0.91 -4.28
N ILE A 191 -19.80 0.02 -3.65
CA ILE A 191 -20.29 1.28 -4.22
C ILE A 191 -19.15 2.04 -4.91
N LYS A 192 -19.38 2.52 -6.14
CA LYS A 192 -18.48 3.44 -6.87
C LYS A 192 -17.96 4.52 -5.94
N LYS A 193 -16.64 4.62 -5.74
CA LYS A 193 -16.04 5.78 -5.07
C LYS A 193 -16.21 6.99 -5.99
N HIS A 194 -16.64 8.10 -5.41
CA HIS A 194 -16.76 9.39 -6.06
C HIS A 194 -15.39 9.85 -6.59
N ASN A 195 -15.35 10.36 -7.83
CA ASN A 195 -14.13 10.81 -8.50
C ASN A 195 -13.32 11.76 -7.60
N THR A 196 -12.04 11.45 -7.39
CA THR A 196 -11.06 12.29 -6.68
C THR A 196 -10.72 13.61 -7.39
N GLU A 197 -11.32 13.88 -8.55
CA GLU A 197 -11.19 15.14 -9.29
C GLU A 197 -12.06 16.27 -8.72
N ASN A 198 -13.03 15.97 -7.85
CA ASN A 198 -13.89 16.95 -7.18
C ASN A 198 -13.49 17.16 -5.71
N LYS A 199 -12.24 17.55 -5.42
CA LYS A 199 -11.85 17.90 -4.04
C LYS A 199 -11.99 19.39 -3.77
N ILE A 200 -12.49 19.75 -2.59
CA ILE A 200 -12.38 21.12 -2.09
C ILE A 200 -10.94 21.38 -1.62
N THR A 201 -10.46 22.61 -1.71
CA THR A 201 -9.17 23.01 -1.13
C THR A 201 -9.37 24.12 -0.11
N VAL A 202 -8.58 24.09 0.97
CA VAL A 202 -8.71 25.04 2.08
C VAL A 202 -7.36 25.67 2.39
N PHE A 203 -7.28 27.00 2.44
CA PHE A 203 -6.03 27.71 2.75
C PHE A 203 -6.26 29.15 3.26
N PRO A 204 -5.35 29.69 4.09
CA PRO A 204 -4.25 28.97 4.71
C PRO A 204 -4.77 27.94 5.73
N ASN A 205 -4.04 26.85 5.90
CA ASN A 205 -4.30 25.87 6.94
C ASN A 205 -2.95 25.50 7.58
N PRO A 206 -2.62 26.00 8.78
CA PRO A 206 -3.51 26.68 9.72
C PRO A 206 -3.97 28.09 9.33
N ALA A 207 -5.17 28.49 9.76
CA ALA A 207 -5.74 29.83 9.56
C ALA A 207 -5.76 30.62 10.88
N ASN A 208 -5.41 31.91 10.83
CA ASN A 208 -5.49 32.80 12.01
C ASN A 208 -6.79 33.62 12.03
N THR A 209 -7.16 34.21 10.90
CA THR A 209 -8.32 35.12 10.81
C THR A 209 -9.22 34.82 9.63
N LEU A 210 -8.64 34.50 8.47
CA LEU A 210 -9.37 34.19 7.26
C LEU A 210 -9.00 32.80 6.74
N LEU A 211 -10.01 32.07 6.30
CA LEU A 211 -9.90 30.77 5.64
C LEU A 211 -10.57 30.86 4.27
N THR A 212 -9.83 30.55 3.21
CA THR A 212 -10.34 30.43 1.85
C THR A 212 -10.72 28.98 1.59
N VAL A 213 -11.91 28.77 1.03
CA VAL A 213 -12.42 27.47 0.57
C VAL A 213 -12.62 27.54 -0.93
N GLN A 214 -11.87 26.76 -1.70
CA GLN A 214 -12.14 26.58 -3.12
C GLN A 214 -13.04 25.37 -3.33
N ILE A 215 -14.08 25.58 -4.13
CA ILE A 215 -15.13 24.61 -4.43
C ILE A 215 -15.03 24.24 -5.93
N PRO A 216 -15.02 22.94 -6.29
CA PRO A 216 -15.02 22.52 -7.69
C PRO A 216 -16.18 23.13 -8.49
N ALA A 217 -15.91 23.50 -9.74
CA ALA A 217 -16.93 24.01 -10.65
C ALA A 217 -18.05 22.96 -10.82
N GLY A 218 -19.29 23.34 -10.49
CA GLY A 218 -20.46 22.44 -10.48
C GLY A 218 -20.99 22.09 -9.08
N ASN A 219 -20.19 22.29 -8.04
CA ASN A 219 -20.55 22.00 -6.64
C ASN A 219 -20.85 23.27 -5.80
N THR A 220 -21.09 24.40 -6.46
CA THR A 220 -21.07 25.73 -5.86
C THR A 220 -22.41 26.19 -5.27
N ARG A 221 -23.40 25.30 -5.17
CA ARG A 221 -24.71 25.56 -4.55
C ARG A 221 -24.87 24.67 -3.33
N GLY A 222 -25.19 25.24 -2.17
CA GLY A 222 -25.25 24.47 -0.92
C GLY A 222 -24.86 25.29 0.30
N TYR A 223 -24.19 24.66 1.26
CA TYR A 223 -23.71 25.30 2.48
C TYR A 223 -22.25 24.93 2.76
N ILE A 224 -21.46 25.90 3.23
CA ILE A 224 -20.22 25.66 3.96
C ILE A 224 -20.53 25.69 5.45
N GLU A 225 -20.12 24.67 6.18
CA GLU A 225 -20.25 24.59 7.64
C GLU A 225 -18.88 24.34 8.28
N ILE A 226 -18.65 24.94 9.45
CA ILE A 226 -17.51 24.59 10.30
C ILE A 226 -18.06 23.96 11.57
N VAL A 227 -17.57 22.77 11.89
CA VAL A 227 -18.00 21.95 13.02
C VAL A 227 -16.84 21.82 14.01
N ASN A 228 -17.12 22.07 15.28
CA ASN A 228 -16.13 21.96 16.36
C ASN A 228 -15.94 20.48 16.81
N PRO A 229 -14.95 20.18 17.68
CA PRO A 229 -14.71 18.82 18.16
C PRO A 229 -15.90 18.17 18.88
N GLU A 230 -16.78 18.96 19.49
CA GLU A 230 -18.00 18.47 20.13
C GLU A 230 -19.14 18.16 19.12
N GLY A 231 -18.91 18.36 17.82
CA GLY A 231 -19.89 18.10 16.76
C GLY A 231 -20.89 19.24 16.53
N LYS A 232 -20.70 20.40 17.16
CA LYS A 232 -21.55 21.58 17.01
C LYS A 232 -21.12 22.41 15.79
N ILE A 233 -22.08 22.80 14.97
CA ILE A 233 -21.89 23.78 13.89
C ILE A 233 -21.64 25.15 14.53
N VAL A 234 -20.44 25.70 14.32
CA VAL A 234 -19.99 27.00 14.84
C VAL A 234 -19.99 28.09 13.77
N PHE A 235 -20.08 27.70 12.50
CA PHE A 235 -20.24 28.60 11.36
C PHE A 235 -21.07 27.91 10.27
N SER A 236 -21.95 28.65 9.60
CA SER A 236 -22.67 28.17 8.42
C SER A 236 -22.89 29.33 7.44
N LYS A 237 -22.60 29.10 6.16
CA LYS A 237 -22.77 30.07 5.07
C LYS A 237 -23.34 29.36 3.85
N LYS A 238 -24.36 29.95 3.24
CA LYS A 238 -24.90 29.47 1.96
C LYS A 238 -23.93 29.81 0.81
N CYS A 239 -23.70 28.86 -0.09
CA CYS A 239 -22.92 29.07 -1.30
C CYS A 239 -23.82 29.56 -2.44
N ASP A 240 -23.44 30.69 -3.05
CA ASP A 240 -24.21 31.35 -4.11
C ASP A 240 -23.52 31.22 -5.48
N GLY A 241 -23.02 30.02 -5.80
CA GLY A 241 -22.47 29.73 -7.13
C GLY A 241 -20.97 30.02 -7.30
N ASN A 242 -20.30 30.59 -6.29
CA ASN A 242 -18.87 30.89 -6.35
C ASN A 242 -18.01 29.63 -6.16
N THR A 243 -16.91 29.56 -6.89
CA THR A 243 -15.87 28.52 -6.74
C THR A 243 -14.84 28.86 -5.66
N SER A 244 -14.95 30.02 -5.01
CA SER A 244 -14.06 30.45 -3.94
C SER A 244 -14.83 31.27 -2.93
N GLU A 245 -14.73 30.88 -1.66
CA GLU A 245 -15.41 31.53 -0.53
C GLU A 245 -14.40 31.87 0.55
N ILE A 246 -14.47 33.09 1.09
CA ILE A 246 -13.64 33.53 2.21
C ILE A 246 -14.48 33.55 3.47
N ILE A 247 -13.97 32.94 4.54
CA ILE A 247 -14.62 32.77 5.83
C ILE A 247 -13.76 33.44 6.90
N ASP A 248 -14.40 34.29 7.71
CA ASP A 248 -13.80 34.84 8.92
C ASP A 248 -13.89 33.81 10.05
N VAL A 249 -12.72 33.37 10.51
CA VAL A 249 -12.53 32.38 11.58
C VAL A 249 -11.96 33.03 12.85
N SER A 250 -11.79 34.36 12.88
CA SER A 250 -11.16 35.08 14.01
C SER A 250 -11.92 34.95 15.34
N ALA A 251 -13.24 34.68 15.27
CA ALA A 251 -14.07 34.45 16.45
C ALA A 251 -14.02 33.01 16.97
N LEU A 252 -13.40 32.08 16.24
CA LEU A 252 -13.27 30.69 16.64
C LEU A 252 -12.08 30.52 17.60
N SER A 253 -12.25 29.63 18.59
CA SER A 253 -11.15 29.29 19.49
C SER A 253 -10.07 28.52 18.74
N LYS A 254 -8.82 28.62 19.20
CA LYS A 254 -7.70 27.86 18.63
C LYS A 254 -7.97 26.37 18.77
N GLY A 255 -7.81 25.60 17.70
CA GLY A 255 -8.10 24.18 17.71
C GLY A 255 -8.35 23.56 16.34
N VAL A 256 -8.81 22.32 16.37
CA VAL A 256 -9.12 21.51 15.19
C VAL A 256 -10.62 21.58 14.91
N TYR A 257 -10.98 21.81 13.65
CA TYR A 257 -12.36 21.83 13.18
C TYR A 257 -12.53 20.97 11.93
N ILE A 258 -13.77 20.58 11.66
CA ILE A 258 -14.16 19.93 10.40
C ILE A 258 -14.91 20.98 9.57
N LEU A 259 -14.37 21.32 8.41
CA LEU A 259 -15.07 22.09 7.40
C LEU A 259 -15.86 21.14 6.50
N LYS A 260 -17.13 21.44 6.27
CA LYS A 260 -18.01 20.69 5.37
C LYS A 260 -18.50 21.61 4.25
N VAL A 261 -18.55 21.11 3.02
CA VAL A 261 -19.30 21.71 1.93
C VAL A 261 -20.40 20.73 1.55
N VAL A 262 -21.65 21.10 1.82
CA VAL A 262 -22.84 20.26 1.65
C VAL A 262 -23.65 20.80 0.48
N ASN A 263 -23.88 20.00 -0.54
CA ASN A 263 -24.81 20.30 -1.62
C ASN A 263 -25.85 19.18 -1.79
N ASP A 264 -26.77 19.32 -2.73
CA ASP A 264 -27.88 18.38 -2.92
C ASP A 264 -27.43 16.95 -3.28
N ASN A 265 -26.21 16.80 -3.81
CA ASN A 265 -25.68 15.54 -4.33
C ASN A 265 -24.53 14.96 -3.49
N GLU A 266 -23.72 15.82 -2.86
CA GLU A 266 -22.40 15.51 -2.32
C GLU A 266 -22.11 16.28 -1.03
N ILE A 267 -21.32 15.64 -0.16
CA ILE A 267 -20.74 16.26 1.04
C ILE A 267 -19.23 16.13 0.94
N PHE A 268 -18.54 17.26 0.90
CA PHE A 268 -17.08 17.34 0.99
C PHE A 268 -16.68 17.71 2.41
N THR A 269 -15.61 17.10 2.92
CA THR A 269 -15.11 17.37 4.28
C THR A 269 -13.60 17.57 4.28
N GLU A 270 -13.13 18.62 4.96
CA GLU A 270 -11.71 18.89 5.17
C GLU A 270 -11.42 19.24 6.63
N LYS A 271 -10.25 18.81 7.12
CA LYS A 271 -9.79 19.13 8.47
C LYS A 271 -9.04 20.46 8.47
N VAL A 272 -9.45 21.40 9.31
CA VAL A 272 -8.86 22.75 9.39
C VAL A 272 -8.35 23.05 10.80
N PHE A 273 -7.21 23.73 10.87
CA PHE A 273 -6.55 24.14 12.11
C PHE A 273 -6.68 25.66 12.26
N ILE A 274 -7.28 26.12 13.35
CA ILE A 274 -7.44 27.54 13.69
C ILE A 274 -6.42 27.92 14.77
N HIS A 275 -5.71 29.03 14.57
CA HIS A 275 -4.58 29.49 15.40
C HIS A 275 -4.75 30.91 15.93
#